data_AF-A0A4Y8CDM8-F1
#
_entry.id   AF-A0A4Y8CDM8-F1
#
_cell.length_a   1.000
_cell.length_b   1.000
_cell.length_c   1.000
_cell.angle_alpha   90.00
_cell.angle_beta   90.00
_cell.angle_gamma   90.00
#
_symmetry.space_group_name_H-M   'P 1'
#
loop_
_entity.id
_entity.type
_entity.pdbx_description
1 polymer ?
#
loop_
_entity_poly.entity_id
_entity_poly.type
_entity_poly.pdbx_seq_one_letter_code
_entity_poly.pdbx_strand_id
1 'polypeptide(L)'
;MDLPTAKWNLPKALNEDGTIDETKMPKNSEYSKMVILGNKILNETSKYVGPQVKDPKKRFAGNNLSCSSCHANGGSVQNQSGFVGIWARFPQYNARGDKVITLADRINGCFERSMNGKRMPSDAPEMKAMLTYMQWLSQGVPVGAKIEGQGLKKIDFISRAADPKKGKAIYMDKCAVCHQENGLGLKNEDSAGAYYLYPPLWGNDSYNTGAGMYRLIKAASYIKENMPQ
;
A
#
# COMPACT_ATOMS: atom_id res chain seq x y z
N MET A 1 -10.35 23.41 11.83
CA MET A 1 -9.38 23.96 10.85
C MET A 1 -9.92 23.69 9.47
N ASP A 2 -10.16 24.75 8.70
CA ASP A 2 -10.43 24.61 7.28
C ASP A 2 -9.09 24.39 6.58
N LEU A 3 -8.89 23.18 6.07
CA LEU A 3 -7.63 22.77 5.45
C LEU A 3 -7.83 22.83 3.94
N PRO A 4 -6.88 23.39 3.17
CA PRO A 4 -7.02 23.53 1.73
C PRO A 4 -7.17 22.15 1.08
N THR A 5 -7.89 22.11 -0.03
CA THR A 5 -7.97 20.92 -0.88
C THR A 5 -7.00 21.09 -2.03
N ALA A 6 -6.17 20.09 -2.29
CA ALA A 6 -5.26 20.06 -3.43
C ALA A 6 -5.66 18.95 -4.41
N LYS A 7 -5.47 19.23 -5.70
CA LYS A 7 -5.77 18.30 -6.79
C LYS A 7 -4.77 17.15 -6.80
N TRP A 8 -5.23 16.00 -7.29
CA TRP A 8 -4.36 14.88 -7.58
C TRP A 8 -3.41 15.24 -8.73
N ASN A 9 -2.11 15.08 -8.51
CA ASN A 9 -1.10 15.30 -9.53
C ASN A 9 0.02 14.28 -9.34
N LEU A 10 0.50 13.71 -10.44
CA LEU A 10 1.59 12.72 -10.43
C LEU A 10 2.88 13.36 -10.96
N PRO A 11 4.05 13.01 -10.41
CA PRO A 11 5.32 13.44 -10.97
C PRO A 11 5.49 12.92 -12.42
N LYS A 12 6.08 13.74 -13.29
CA LYS A 12 6.28 13.41 -14.72
C LYS A 12 7.14 12.17 -14.99
N ALA A 13 7.97 11.78 -14.02
CA ALA A 13 8.81 10.60 -14.12
C ALA A 13 8.12 9.31 -13.64
N LEU A 14 6.87 9.38 -13.18
CA LEU A 14 6.09 8.19 -12.85
C LEU A 14 5.38 7.67 -14.10
N ASN A 15 5.56 6.39 -14.41
CA ASN A 15 4.86 5.69 -15.48
C ASN A 15 3.45 5.28 -15.02
N GLU A 16 2.58 4.96 -15.98
CA GLU A 16 1.20 4.56 -15.68
C GLU A 16 1.11 3.28 -14.83
N ASP A 17 2.07 2.38 -14.98
CA ASP A 17 2.19 1.14 -14.18
C ASP A 17 2.74 1.37 -12.76
N GLY A 18 3.04 2.63 -12.39
CA GLY A 18 3.58 3.00 -11.09
C GLY A 18 5.08 2.78 -10.91
N THR A 19 5.80 2.41 -11.97
CA THR A 19 7.26 2.40 -12.00
C THR A 19 7.81 3.80 -12.27
N ILE A 20 9.08 4.04 -11.96
CA ILE A 20 9.74 5.32 -12.23
C ILE A 20 10.59 5.20 -13.49
N ASP A 21 10.39 6.14 -14.42
CA ASP A 21 11.28 6.41 -15.53
C ASP A 21 12.56 7.09 -15.01
N GLU A 22 13.58 6.27 -14.74
CA GLU A 22 14.86 6.73 -14.21
C GLU A 22 15.57 7.71 -15.16
N THR A 23 15.24 7.74 -16.45
CA THR A 23 15.84 8.68 -17.42
C THR A 23 15.38 10.12 -17.22
N LYS A 24 14.18 10.30 -16.63
CA LYS A 24 13.61 11.59 -16.27
C LYS A 24 14.00 12.06 -14.87
N MET A 25 14.77 11.24 -14.14
CA MET A 25 15.26 11.58 -12.81
C MET A 25 16.63 12.27 -12.88
N PRO A 26 16.95 13.22 -11.98
CA PRO A 26 18.28 13.80 -11.90
C PRO A 26 19.36 12.73 -11.70
N LYS A 27 20.36 12.70 -12.60
CA LYS A 27 21.50 11.76 -12.56
C LYS A 27 22.42 12.09 -11.39
N ASN A 28 23.10 11.07 -10.83
CA ASN A 28 24.05 11.19 -9.71
C ASN A 28 23.47 11.86 -8.44
N SER A 29 22.15 11.82 -8.26
CA SER A 29 21.47 12.36 -7.08
C SER A 29 21.16 11.26 -6.08
N GLU A 30 21.68 11.39 -4.86
CA GLU A 30 21.33 10.49 -3.74
C GLU A 30 19.83 10.52 -3.44
N TYR A 31 19.19 11.69 -3.60
CA TYR A 31 17.74 11.81 -3.45
C TYR A 31 17.01 10.98 -4.52
N SER A 32 17.40 11.05 -5.79
CA SER A 32 16.80 10.24 -6.87
C SER A 32 16.95 8.74 -6.58
N LYS A 33 18.12 8.30 -6.11
CA LYS A 33 18.36 6.89 -5.71
C LYS A 33 17.38 6.44 -4.63
N MET A 34 17.13 7.28 -3.63
CA MET A 34 16.20 6.99 -2.53
C MET A 34 14.74 6.98 -2.97
N VAL A 35 14.34 7.86 -3.89
CA VAL A 35 13.01 7.83 -4.51
C VAL A 35 12.79 6.52 -5.27
N ILE A 36 13.75 6.14 -6.12
CA ILE A 36 13.69 4.90 -6.91
C ILE A 36 13.65 3.67 -6.01
N LEU A 37 14.51 3.62 -4.99
CA LEU A 37 14.52 2.52 -4.02
C LEU A 37 13.19 2.44 -3.25
N GLY A 38 12.63 3.59 -2.83
CA GLY A 38 11.35 3.64 -2.14
C GLY A 38 10.20 3.11 -3.00
N ASN A 39 10.16 3.49 -4.27
CA ASN A 39 9.20 2.96 -5.24
C ASN A 39 9.33 1.43 -5.38
N LYS A 40 10.56 0.93 -5.57
CA LYS A 40 10.85 -0.51 -5.66
C LYS A 40 10.44 -1.27 -4.39
N ILE A 41 10.72 -0.74 -3.19
CA ILE A 41 10.28 -1.35 -1.92
C ILE A 41 8.75 -1.42 -1.83
N LEU A 42 8.03 -0.39 -2.26
CA LEU A 42 6.56 -0.37 -2.15
C LEU A 42 5.90 -1.30 -3.18
N ASN A 43 6.49 -1.45 -4.37
CA ASN A 43 5.98 -2.35 -5.41
C ASN A 43 6.42 -3.81 -5.23
N GLU A 44 7.62 -4.05 -4.69
CA GLU A 44 8.25 -5.37 -4.54
C GLU A 44 8.67 -5.62 -3.08
N THR A 45 7.78 -5.38 -2.12
CA THR A 45 8.11 -5.37 -0.69
C THR A 45 8.76 -6.67 -0.21
N SER A 46 8.26 -7.82 -0.67
CA SER A 46 8.82 -9.13 -0.31
C SER A 46 10.32 -9.25 -0.66
N LYS A 47 10.73 -8.70 -1.81
CA LYS A 47 12.09 -8.77 -2.35
C LYS A 47 13.08 -7.90 -1.58
N TYR A 48 12.66 -6.69 -1.20
CA TYR A 48 13.57 -5.71 -0.60
C TYR A 48 13.59 -5.72 0.93
N VAL A 49 12.45 -6.04 1.56
CA VAL A 49 12.30 -5.98 3.02
C VAL A 49 11.43 -7.10 3.58
N GLY A 50 11.15 -8.16 2.81
CA GLY A 50 10.33 -9.29 3.23
C GLY A 50 11.05 -10.63 3.15
N PRO A 51 10.31 -11.76 3.08
CA PRO A 51 10.87 -13.10 3.19
C PRO A 51 12.01 -13.45 2.22
N GLN A 52 12.09 -12.78 1.07
CA GLN A 52 13.09 -13.07 0.04
C GLN A 52 14.45 -12.38 0.25
N VAL A 53 14.54 -11.43 1.18
CA VAL A 53 15.81 -10.77 1.47
C VAL A 53 16.79 -11.81 2.03
N LYS A 54 18.00 -11.89 1.47
CA LYS A 54 19.01 -12.86 1.91
C LYS A 54 19.37 -12.69 3.39
N ASP A 55 19.53 -11.45 3.85
CA ASP A 55 19.81 -11.12 5.25
C ASP A 55 18.52 -11.12 6.09
N PRO A 56 18.35 -12.05 7.06
CA PRO A 56 17.18 -12.09 7.94
C PRO A 56 17.00 -10.83 8.79
N LYS A 57 18.07 -10.07 9.08
CA LYS A 57 17.98 -8.82 9.85
C LYS A 57 17.25 -7.72 9.09
N LYS A 58 17.22 -7.80 7.75
CA LYS A 58 16.53 -6.88 6.86
C LYS A 58 15.12 -7.33 6.46
N ARG A 59 14.66 -8.48 6.97
CA ARG A 59 13.29 -8.97 6.77
C ARG A 59 12.38 -8.31 7.80
N PHE A 60 11.60 -7.33 7.36
CA PHE A 60 10.61 -6.62 8.17
C PHE A 60 9.17 -7.06 7.85
N ALA A 61 8.87 -7.43 6.60
CA ALA A 61 7.62 -8.09 6.23
C ALA A 61 7.72 -9.60 6.52
N GLY A 62 6.64 -10.18 7.03
CA GLY A 62 6.50 -11.61 7.35
C GLY A 62 5.67 -12.41 6.35
N ASN A 63 5.06 -11.74 5.37
CA ASN A 63 4.36 -12.35 4.24
C ASN A 63 4.95 -11.85 2.90
N ASN A 64 4.49 -12.42 1.78
CA ASN A 64 4.94 -12.06 0.42
C ASN A 64 4.03 -11.04 -0.29
N LEU A 65 3.17 -10.32 0.45
CA LEU A 65 2.45 -9.19 -0.11
C LEU A 65 3.42 -8.05 -0.47
N SER A 66 2.94 -7.13 -1.31
CA SER A 66 3.56 -5.82 -1.52
C SER A 66 2.64 -4.72 -1.00
N CYS A 67 3.19 -3.54 -0.72
CA CYS A 67 2.35 -2.37 -0.42
C CYS A 67 1.38 -2.10 -1.59
N SER A 68 1.85 -2.30 -2.82
CA SER A 68 1.07 -2.25 -4.06
C SER A 68 -0.09 -3.23 -4.14
N SER A 69 -0.08 -4.33 -3.36
CA SER A 69 -1.21 -5.26 -3.29
C SER A 69 -2.50 -4.62 -2.74
N CYS A 70 -2.38 -3.51 -2.00
CA CYS A 70 -3.53 -2.69 -1.57
C CYS A 70 -3.48 -1.26 -2.09
N HIS A 71 -2.28 -0.73 -2.35
CA HIS A 71 -2.02 0.65 -2.76
C HIS A 71 -1.48 0.64 -4.20
N ALA A 72 -2.36 0.38 -5.18
CA ALA A 72 -1.97 0.07 -6.55
C ALA A 72 -0.95 1.06 -7.15
N ASN A 73 -0.07 0.53 -8.01
CA ASN A 73 0.96 1.26 -8.74
C ASN A 73 1.82 2.13 -7.81
N GLY A 74 2.31 1.53 -6.72
CA GLY A 74 3.10 2.23 -5.71
C GLY A 74 2.33 3.39 -5.04
N GLY A 75 1.00 3.28 -4.92
CA GLY A 75 0.13 4.28 -4.31
C GLY A 75 -0.19 5.48 -5.21
N SER A 76 -0.12 5.33 -6.53
CA SER A 76 -0.37 6.39 -7.50
C SER A 76 -1.77 6.36 -8.14
N VAL A 77 -2.63 5.47 -7.69
CA VAL A 77 -4.03 5.36 -8.14
C VAL A 77 -4.99 6.08 -7.18
N GLN A 78 -5.88 6.90 -7.73
CA GLN A 78 -6.94 7.57 -6.98
C GLN A 78 -7.95 6.57 -6.43
N ASN A 79 -8.57 6.90 -5.30
CA ASN A 79 -9.61 6.13 -4.62
C ASN A 79 -9.16 4.73 -4.13
N GLN A 80 -7.86 4.45 -4.16
CA GLN A 80 -7.22 3.20 -3.73
C GLN A 80 -6.27 3.39 -2.55
N SER A 81 -6.58 4.32 -1.65
CA SER A 81 -5.70 4.66 -0.51
C SER A 81 -4.30 5.10 -0.95
N GLY A 82 -4.18 5.88 -2.01
CA GLY A 82 -2.87 6.26 -2.57
C GLY A 82 -2.02 7.14 -1.64
N PHE A 83 -0.75 7.27 -2.01
CA PHE A 83 0.28 7.98 -1.24
C PHE A 83 0.49 9.43 -1.69
N VAL A 84 -0.13 9.85 -2.79
CA VAL A 84 -0.03 11.24 -3.27
C VAL A 84 -0.53 12.20 -2.19
N GLY A 85 0.34 13.15 -1.82
CA GLY A 85 0.12 14.12 -0.74
C GLY A 85 0.09 13.55 0.67
N ILE A 86 0.44 12.29 0.89
CA ILE A 86 0.43 11.69 2.24
C ILE A 86 1.44 12.38 3.16
N TRP A 87 2.56 12.86 2.60
CA TRP A 87 3.60 13.56 3.35
C TRP A 87 3.07 14.80 4.07
N ALA A 88 2.19 15.55 3.41
CA ALA A 88 1.59 16.77 3.95
C ALA A 88 0.59 16.52 5.09
N ARG A 89 0.20 15.26 5.34
CA ARG A 89 -0.85 14.88 6.29
C ARG A 89 -0.33 14.36 7.63
N PHE A 90 0.99 14.24 7.78
CA PHE A 90 1.62 13.77 9.01
C PHE A 90 2.50 14.86 9.63
N PRO A 91 2.65 14.89 10.97
CA PRO A 91 2.09 13.95 11.95
C PRO A 91 0.57 14.06 12.13
N GLN A 92 -0.09 13.00 12.60
CA GLN A 92 -1.54 13.01 12.85
C GLN A 92 -1.94 12.15 14.06
N TYR A 93 -3.07 12.47 14.67
CA TYR A 93 -3.67 11.66 15.73
C TYR A 93 -4.10 10.29 15.18
N ASN A 94 -3.73 9.23 15.90
CA ASN A 94 -4.11 7.86 15.61
C ASN A 94 -4.96 7.30 16.74
N ALA A 95 -6.26 7.13 16.47
CA ALA A 95 -7.22 6.63 17.46
C ALA A 95 -6.90 5.21 18.00
N ARG A 96 -6.18 4.37 17.24
CA ARG A 96 -5.82 3.01 17.70
C ARG A 96 -4.76 3.04 18.80
N GLY A 97 -3.81 3.96 18.71
CA GLY A 97 -2.73 4.10 19.69
C GLY A 97 -2.90 5.28 20.64
N ASP A 98 -4.04 5.98 20.55
CA ASP A 98 -4.37 7.20 21.31
C ASP A 98 -3.21 8.20 21.41
N LYS A 99 -2.58 8.47 20.26
CA LYS A 99 -1.42 9.35 20.20
C LYS A 99 -1.22 9.96 18.83
N VAL A 100 -0.48 11.05 18.78
CA VAL A 100 0.03 11.62 17.54
C VAL A 100 1.17 10.73 17.03
N ILE A 101 1.10 10.34 15.76
CA ILE A 101 2.08 9.47 15.11
C ILE A 101 2.71 10.15 13.89
N THR A 102 3.94 9.74 13.58
CA THR A 102 4.63 10.14 12.35
C THR A 102 4.19 9.29 11.15
N LEU A 103 4.62 9.66 9.94
CA LEU A 103 4.43 8.80 8.76
C LEU A 103 5.22 7.48 8.88
N ALA A 104 6.42 7.51 9.48
CA ALA A 104 7.21 6.30 9.74
C ALA A 104 6.47 5.34 10.69
N ASP A 105 5.82 5.87 11.73
CA ASP A 105 4.95 5.08 12.62
C ASP A 105 3.77 4.47 11.86
N ARG A 106 3.17 5.22 10.92
CA ARG A 106 2.07 4.71 10.10
C ARG A 106 2.51 3.56 9.20
N ILE A 107 3.68 3.68 8.57
CA ILE A 107 4.29 2.64 7.74
C ILE A 107 4.57 1.40 8.59
N ASN A 108 5.19 1.57 9.75
CA ASN A 108 5.40 0.47 10.70
C ASN A 108 4.09 -0.19 11.15
N GLY A 109 3.03 0.61 11.29
CA GLY A 109 1.70 0.10 11.56
C GLY A 109 1.18 -0.84 10.45
N CYS A 110 1.55 -0.60 9.20
CA CYS A 110 1.28 -1.51 8.08
C CYS A 110 2.18 -2.75 8.12
N PHE A 111 3.47 -2.61 8.42
CA PHE A 111 4.39 -3.76 8.53
C PHE A 111 3.91 -4.79 9.55
N GLU A 112 3.54 -4.35 10.75
CA GLU A 112 3.07 -5.23 11.83
C GLU A 112 1.73 -5.94 11.51
N ARG A 113 0.98 -5.48 10.50
CA ARG A 113 -0.41 -5.90 10.30
C ARG A 113 -0.66 -6.39 8.88
N SER A 114 -0.63 -5.48 7.92
CA SER A 114 -0.81 -5.82 6.50
C SER A 114 0.31 -6.74 6.00
N MET A 115 1.55 -6.50 6.43
CA MET A 115 2.70 -7.31 6.02
C MET A 115 3.01 -8.46 6.98
N ASN A 116 2.15 -8.68 7.99
CA ASN A 116 2.31 -9.68 9.04
C ASN A 116 3.75 -9.79 9.61
N GLY A 117 4.40 -8.65 9.78
CA GLY A 117 5.81 -8.54 10.04
C GLY A 117 6.13 -7.84 11.35
N LYS A 118 7.30 -7.21 11.39
CA LYS A 118 7.80 -6.48 12.56
C LYS A 118 8.12 -5.03 12.21
N ARG A 119 8.21 -4.22 13.26
CA ARG A 119 8.61 -2.82 13.16
C ARG A 119 10.03 -2.68 12.59
N MET A 120 10.19 -1.78 11.62
CA MET A 120 11.46 -1.34 11.07
C MET A 120 11.97 -0.11 11.85
N PRO A 121 13.28 -0.01 12.14
CA PRO A 121 13.88 1.20 12.69
C PRO A 121 13.57 2.42 11.83
N SER A 122 13.25 3.55 12.45
CA SER A 122 12.83 4.75 11.70
C SER A 122 13.98 5.40 10.92
N ASP A 123 15.22 5.11 11.29
CA ASP A 123 16.45 5.54 10.66
C ASP A 123 17.02 4.54 9.64
N ALA A 124 16.39 3.36 9.50
CA ALA A 124 16.77 2.35 8.51
C ALA A 124 16.76 2.95 7.09
N PRO A 125 17.75 2.63 6.24
CA PRO A 125 17.79 3.10 4.86
C PRO A 125 16.49 2.80 4.09
N GLU A 126 15.90 1.63 4.31
CA GLU A 126 14.67 1.21 3.64
C GLU A 126 13.46 2.05 4.07
N MET A 127 13.37 2.45 5.35
CA MET A 127 12.34 3.39 5.85
C MET A 127 12.53 4.77 5.21
N LYS A 128 13.77 5.28 5.21
CA LYS A 128 14.11 6.57 4.59
C LYS A 128 13.74 6.58 3.11
N ALA A 129 13.97 5.48 2.39
CA ALA A 129 13.64 5.36 0.97
C ALA A 129 12.13 5.44 0.74
N MET A 130 11.32 4.67 1.48
CA MET A 130 9.86 4.74 1.40
C MET A 130 9.33 6.15 1.71
N LEU A 131 9.84 6.79 2.76
CA LEU A 131 9.50 8.16 3.12
C LEU A 131 9.87 9.17 2.02
N THR A 132 11.06 9.02 1.42
CA THR A 132 11.53 9.88 0.34
C THR A 132 10.64 9.76 -0.89
N TYR A 133 10.24 8.54 -1.26
CA TYR A 133 9.31 8.33 -2.36
C TYR A 133 7.92 8.94 -2.07
N MET A 134 7.37 8.76 -0.86
CA MET A 134 6.09 9.37 -0.49
C MET A 134 6.16 10.91 -0.48
N GLN A 135 7.30 11.48 -0.09
CA GLN A 135 7.56 12.91 -0.17
C GLN A 135 7.66 13.39 -1.63
N TRP A 136 8.32 12.62 -2.50
CA TRP A 136 8.41 12.88 -3.94
C TRP A 136 7.04 12.84 -4.63
N LEU A 137 6.18 11.87 -4.30
CA LEU A 137 4.78 11.82 -4.76
C LEU A 137 3.93 13.00 -4.26
N SER A 138 4.39 13.68 -3.21
CA SER A 138 3.65 14.78 -2.55
C SER A 138 4.18 16.17 -2.94
N GLN A 139 5.02 16.27 -3.98
CA GLN A 139 5.58 17.54 -4.42
C GLN A 139 4.47 18.54 -4.83
N GLY A 140 4.60 19.78 -4.37
CA GLY A 140 3.64 20.84 -4.63
C GLY A 140 2.36 20.79 -3.79
N VAL A 141 2.19 19.78 -2.92
CA VAL A 141 1.04 19.70 -2.00
C VAL A 141 1.30 20.57 -0.77
N PRO A 142 0.44 21.56 -0.45
CA PRO A 142 0.58 22.36 0.76
C PRO A 142 0.48 21.50 2.04
N VAL A 143 1.29 21.81 3.05
CA VAL A 143 1.23 21.11 4.35
C VAL A 143 -0.17 21.24 4.94
N GLY A 144 -0.73 20.12 5.40
CA GLY A 144 -2.08 20.02 5.93
C GLY A 144 -3.18 19.84 4.87
N ALA A 145 -2.90 20.02 3.58
CA ALA A 145 -3.92 19.95 2.53
C ALA A 145 -4.56 18.56 2.41
N LYS A 146 -5.86 18.52 2.15
CA LYS A 146 -6.58 17.28 1.77
C LYS A 146 -6.39 17.03 0.28
N ILE A 147 -6.07 15.79 -0.09
CA ILE A 147 -5.97 15.40 -1.50
C ILE A 147 -7.25 14.70 -1.94
N GLU A 148 -7.82 15.16 -3.06
CA GLU A 148 -8.95 14.50 -3.71
C GLU A 148 -8.54 13.12 -4.21
N GLY A 149 -9.27 12.08 -3.79
CA GLY A 149 -8.99 10.70 -4.18
C GLY A 149 -7.84 10.03 -3.43
N GLN A 150 -7.27 10.62 -2.37
CA GLN A 150 -6.22 9.95 -1.58
C GLN A 150 -6.74 8.75 -0.76
N GLY A 151 -7.96 8.83 -0.24
CA GLY A 151 -8.56 7.75 0.55
C GLY A 151 -9.18 6.64 -0.31
N LEU A 152 -9.95 5.77 0.33
CA LEU A 152 -10.98 5.01 -0.38
C LEU A 152 -12.18 5.91 -0.64
N LYS A 153 -12.83 5.75 -1.78
CA LYS A 153 -14.12 6.38 -2.01
C LYS A 153 -15.14 5.86 -1.00
N LYS A 154 -15.95 6.77 -0.48
CA LYS A 154 -17.02 6.44 0.46
C LYS A 154 -18.09 5.69 -0.31
N ILE A 155 -18.58 4.61 0.29
CA ILE A 155 -19.72 3.85 -0.22
C ILE A 155 -20.85 3.91 0.79
N ASP A 156 -22.07 3.81 0.30
CA ASP A 156 -23.23 3.63 1.17
C ASP A 156 -23.28 2.19 1.66
N PHE A 157 -23.37 2.04 2.98
CA PHE A 157 -23.50 0.72 3.60
C PHE A 157 -24.97 0.31 3.65
N ILE A 158 -25.21 -0.97 3.44
CA ILE A 158 -26.52 -1.57 3.58
C ILE A 158 -26.89 -1.74 5.05
N SER A 159 -28.16 -1.51 5.40
CA SER A 159 -28.70 -1.63 6.76
C SER A 159 -29.00 -3.08 7.14
N ARG A 160 -28.05 -3.99 6.90
CA ARG A 160 -28.12 -5.40 7.29
C ARG A 160 -26.72 -6.00 7.47
N ALA A 161 -26.65 -7.14 8.15
CA ALA A 161 -25.42 -7.92 8.22
C ALA A 161 -24.98 -8.44 6.84
N ALA A 162 -23.67 -8.62 6.66
CA ALA A 162 -23.13 -9.35 5.51
C ALA A 162 -23.55 -10.83 5.57
N ASP A 163 -23.75 -11.43 4.41
CA ASP A 163 -24.16 -12.83 4.26
C ASP A 163 -23.01 -13.62 3.62
N PRO A 164 -22.25 -14.41 4.40
CA PRO A 164 -21.11 -15.18 3.88
C PRO A 164 -21.50 -16.22 2.82
N LYS A 165 -22.73 -16.77 2.85
CA LYS A 165 -23.18 -17.74 1.86
C LYS A 165 -23.35 -17.06 0.50
N LYS A 166 -23.98 -15.89 0.47
CA LYS A 166 -24.07 -15.05 -0.74
C LYS A 166 -22.69 -14.56 -1.17
N GLY A 167 -21.86 -14.15 -0.21
CA GLY A 167 -20.47 -13.73 -0.46
C GLY A 167 -19.65 -14.82 -1.14
N LYS A 168 -19.78 -16.08 -0.72
CA LYS A 168 -19.12 -17.23 -1.35
C LYS A 168 -19.52 -17.39 -2.82
N ALA A 169 -20.81 -17.29 -3.14
CA ALA A 169 -21.28 -17.40 -4.52
C ALA A 169 -20.67 -16.30 -5.41
N ILE A 170 -20.67 -15.05 -4.92
CA ILE A 170 -20.04 -13.92 -5.62
C ILE A 170 -18.54 -14.13 -5.78
N TYR A 171 -17.86 -14.62 -4.73
CA TYR A 171 -16.43 -14.89 -4.78
C TYR A 171 -16.06 -15.87 -5.88
N MET A 172 -16.78 -17.01 -5.95
CA MET A 172 -16.54 -18.03 -6.97
C MET A 172 -16.79 -17.51 -8.38
N ASP A 173 -17.81 -16.67 -8.56
CA ASP A 173 -18.18 -16.13 -9.87
C ASP A 173 -17.27 -14.99 -10.36
N LYS A 174 -16.79 -14.13 -9.45
CA LYS A 174 -16.11 -12.86 -9.82
C LYS A 174 -14.64 -12.76 -9.39
N CYS A 175 -14.22 -13.51 -8.37
CA CYS A 175 -12.93 -13.28 -7.71
C CYS A 175 -11.98 -14.47 -7.85
N ALA A 176 -12.52 -15.70 -7.84
CA ALA A 176 -11.74 -16.93 -7.84
C ALA A 176 -10.87 -17.09 -9.10
N VAL A 177 -11.25 -16.50 -10.24
CA VAL A 177 -10.45 -16.52 -11.47
C VAL A 177 -9.05 -15.93 -11.29
N CYS A 178 -8.90 -14.93 -10.41
CA CYS A 178 -7.62 -14.28 -10.12
C CYS A 178 -7.05 -14.76 -8.77
N HIS A 179 -7.87 -14.68 -7.71
CA HIS A 179 -7.44 -14.97 -6.34
C HIS A 179 -7.46 -16.45 -5.97
N GLN A 180 -7.82 -17.32 -6.93
CA GLN A 180 -7.97 -18.77 -6.78
C GLN A 180 -9.16 -19.17 -5.89
N GLU A 181 -9.71 -20.36 -6.11
CA GLU A 181 -10.84 -20.86 -5.30
C GLU A 181 -10.49 -20.97 -3.81
N ASN A 182 -9.24 -21.28 -3.51
CA ASN A 182 -8.70 -21.37 -2.16
C ASN A 182 -8.27 -20.02 -1.57
N GLY A 183 -8.40 -18.92 -2.32
CA GLY A 183 -8.04 -17.55 -1.90
C GLY A 183 -6.57 -17.31 -1.61
N LEU A 184 -5.69 -18.24 -1.99
CA LEU A 184 -4.25 -18.14 -1.76
C LEU A 184 -3.53 -17.31 -2.83
N GLY A 185 -4.28 -16.77 -3.80
CA GLY A 185 -3.72 -15.91 -4.85
C GLY A 185 -2.85 -16.66 -5.85
N LEU A 186 -2.26 -15.90 -6.77
CA LEU A 186 -1.35 -16.38 -7.80
C LEU A 186 -0.01 -15.68 -7.64
N LYS A 187 1.05 -16.45 -7.40
CA LYS A 187 2.42 -15.93 -7.30
C LYS A 187 2.97 -15.61 -8.68
N ASN A 188 3.80 -14.59 -8.77
CA ASN A 188 4.69 -14.41 -9.90
C ASN A 188 5.81 -15.45 -9.81
N GLU A 189 5.90 -16.31 -10.82
CA GLU A 189 6.93 -17.37 -10.90
C GLU A 189 8.24 -16.87 -11.51
N ASP A 190 8.30 -15.63 -12.00
CA ASP A 190 9.52 -15.06 -12.54
C ASP A 190 10.57 -14.85 -11.42
N SER A 191 11.77 -15.38 -11.71
CA SER A 191 13.02 -15.18 -10.97
C SER A 191 13.35 -13.72 -10.62
N ALA A 192 12.82 -12.75 -11.37
CA ALA A 192 13.05 -11.32 -11.16
C ALA A 192 12.27 -10.71 -9.99
N GLY A 193 11.21 -11.36 -9.48
CA GLY A 193 10.47 -10.86 -8.32
C GLY A 193 9.31 -11.76 -7.91
N ALA A 194 9.48 -12.50 -6.82
CA ALA A 194 8.44 -13.40 -6.29
C ALA A 194 7.40 -12.63 -5.45
N TYR A 195 6.72 -11.65 -6.02
CA TYR A 195 5.51 -11.07 -5.44
C TYR A 195 4.26 -11.74 -6.02
N TYR A 196 3.09 -11.47 -5.45
CA TYR A 196 1.83 -12.01 -6.00
C TYR A 196 1.37 -11.19 -7.21
N LEU A 197 1.06 -11.86 -8.33
CA LEU A 197 0.28 -11.28 -9.44
C LEU A 197 -1.13 -10.96 -8.96
N TYR A 198 -1.73 -11.90 -8.23
CA TYR A 198 -2.99 -11.72 -7.52
C TYR A 198 -2.79 -12.08 -6.05
N PRO A 199 -2.93 -11.14 -5.10
CA PRO A 199 -2.56 -11.38 -3.71
C PRO A 199 -3.47 -12.41 -3.02
N PRO A 200 -2.96 -13.16 -2.02
CA PRO A 200 -3.76 -14.01 -1.17
C PRO A 200 -4.70 -13.15 -0.34
N LEU A 201 -5.98 -13.51 -0.33
CA LEU A 201 -7.02 -12.81 0.41
C LEU A 201 -7.17 -13.36 1.83
N TRP A 202 -6.69 -14.59 2.07
CA TRP A 202 -6.58 -15.22 3.38
C TRP A 202 -5.45 -16.26 3.38
N GLY A 203 -5.25 -16.93 4.52
CA GLY A 203 -4.17 -17.91 4.72
C GLY A 203 -2.91 -17.29 5.31
N ASN A 204 -1.88 -18.12 5.51
CA ASN A 204 -0.68 -17.75 6.27
C ASN A 204 0.18 -16.66 5.60
N ASP A 205 0.04 -16.48 4.29
CA ASP A 205 0.82 -15.51 3.50
C ASP A 205 0.01 -14.24 3.17
N SER A 206 -1.15 -14.04 3.82
CA SER A 206 -1.96 -12.82 3.69
C SER A 206 -1.74 -11.86 4.87
N TYR A 207 -2.52 -10.78 4.92
CA TYR A 207 -2.53 -9.82 6.03
C TYR A 207 -3.14 -10.45 7.28
N ASN A 208 -2.70 -10.00 8.46
CA ASN A 208 -3.24 -10.53 9.73
C ASN A 208 -4.51 -9.81 10.20
N THR A 209 -5.11 -10.30 11.29
CA THR A 209 -6.38 -9.79 11.84
C THR A 209 -6.31 -8.36 12.37
N GLY A 210 -5.11 -7.80 12.57
CA GLY A 210 -4.91 -6.40 12.93
C GLY A 210 -5.03 -5.43 11.74
N ALA A 211 -4.93 -5.94 10.51
CA ALA A 211 -4.93 -5.13 9.30
C ALA A 211 -6.25 -4.40 9.08
N GLY A 212 -6.18 -3.23 8.44
CA GLY A 212 -7.39 -2.49 8.07
C GLY A 212 -8.30 -3.29 7.14
N MET A 213 -7.71 -4.05 6.22
CA MET A 213 -8.42 -4.87 5.24
C MET A 213 -9.18 -6.05 5.86
N TYR A 214 -8.77 -6.52 7.05
CA TYR A 214 -9.52 -7.53 7.80
C TYR A 214 -10.90 -7.03 8.28
N ARG A 215 -11.09 -5.71 8.35
CA ARG A 215 -12.37 -5.12 8.77
C ARG A 215 -13.35 -5.07 7.59
N LEU A 216 -14.49 -5.74 7.74
CA LEU A 216 -15.56 -5.83 6.74
C LEU A 216 -15.88 -4.48 6.07
N ILE A 217 -16.06 -3.41 6.85
CA ILE A 217 -16.40 -2.07 6.35
C ILE A 217 -15.31 -1.55 5.38
N LYS A 218 -14.03 -1.75 5.71
CA LYS A 218 -12.91 -1.31 4.88
C LYS A 218 -12.75 -2.20 3.64
N ALA A 219 -12.86 -3.52 3.79
CA ALA A 219 -12.83 -4.46 2.68
C ALA A 219 -13.96 -4.17 1.68
N ALA A 220 -15.19 -3.95 2.16
CA ALA A 220 -16.32 -3.62 1.31
C ALA A 220 -16.11 -2.32 0.52
N SER A 221 -15.59 -1.25 1.16
CA SER A 221 -15.25 -0.01 0.44
C SER A 221 -14.18 -0.21 -0.62
N TYR A 222 -13.16 -1.03 -0.32
CA TYR A 222 -12.10 -1.33 -1.28
C TYR A 222 -12.64 -2.13 -2.46
N ILE A 223 -13.32 -3.24 -2.19
CA ILE A 223 -13.85 -4.16 -3.19
C ILE A 223 -14.84 -3.43 -4.11
N LYS A 224 -15.82 -2.71 -3.55
CA LYS A 224 -16.88 -2.08 -4.34
C LYS A 224 -16.37 -1.11 -5.42
N GLU A 225 -15.25 -0.44 -5.15
CA GLU A 225 -14.71 0.59 -6.05
C GLU A 225 -13.55 0.07 -6.90
N ASN A 226 -12.90 -1.03 -6.50
CA ASN A 226 -11.62 -1.44 -7.08
C ASN A 226 -11.55 -2.91 -7.49
N MET A 227 -12.59 -3.71 -7.29
CA MET A 227 -12.61 -5.13 -7.64
C MET A 227 -13.99 -5.63 -8.09
N PRO A 228 -14.07 -6.46 -9.15
CA PRO A 228 -13.04 -6.67 -10.17
C PRO A 228 -12.86 -5.40 -11.05
N GLN A 229 -11.70 -5.24 -11.67
CA GLN A 229 -11.42 -4.24 -12.71
C GLN A 229 -11.26 -4.93 -14.07
#